data_AF-A0A7Y3HWY6-F1
#
_entry.id   AF-A0A7Y3HWY6-F1
#
_cell.length_a   1.000
_cell.length_b   1.000
_cell.length_c   1.000
_cell.angle_alpha   90.00
_cell.angle_beta   90.00
_cell.angle_gamma   90.00
#
_symmetry.space_group_name_H-M   'P 1'
#
loop_
_entity.id
_entity.type
_entity.pdbx_description
1 polymer ?
#
loop_
_entity_poly.entity_id
_entity_poly.type
_entity_poly.pdbx_seq_one_letter_code
_entity_poly.pdbx_strand_id
1 'polypeptide(L)'
;MAKGKNDVILRDRLQFDITSSGNTALVYGRIDLSDYVSIVKNEGLAIKEIRFQFRNPNTDLAWPTWMNNEDPSAVPAGAVAQADVVAFATTTAYENAADVGIASPNVICIRERISSISQLGWADYEDRFYGTPDLHPEGYDVVTDLLIGVYANNCQNSLLAGTTQELDVMIIAEPKKITQKDLTQMLSQAQDL
;
A
#
# COMPACT_ATOMS: atom_id res chain seq x y z
N MET A 1 -0.87 18.89 -0.03
CA MET A 1 0.25 19.80 0.33
C MET A 1 -0.13 20.44 1.66
N ALA A 2 0.63 20.19 2.73
CA ALA A 2 0.27 20.39 4.16
C ALA A 2 -0.80 21.45 4.40
N LYS A 3 -1.99 21.04 4.87
CA LYS A 3 -3.12 21.95 5.03
C LYS A 3 -3.16 22.58 6.43
N GLY A 4 -2.40 22.05 7.40
CA GLY A 4 -2.24 22.60 8.75
C GLY A 4 -0.79 23.02 9.06
N LYS A 5 -0.63 24.09 9.86
CA LYS A 5 0.66 24.63 10.32
C LYS A 5 1.51 23.63 11.14
N ASN A 6 0.88 22.57 11.64
CA ASN A 6 1.49 21.58 12.53
C ASN A 6 1.56 20.17 11.93
N ASP A 7 1.30 20.03 10.62
CA ASP A 7 1.32 18.72 9.95
C ASP A 7 2.77 18.20 9.88
N VAL A 8 2.94 16.94 10.27
CA VAL A 8 4.21 16.22 10.09
C VAL A 8 4.13 15.48 8.76
N ILE A 9 5.19 15.61 7.95
CA ILE A 9 5.35 14.86 6.71
C ILE A 9 6.49 13.88 6.88
N LEU A 10 6.17 12.59 6.91
CA LEU A 10 7.14 11.50 6.96
C LEU A 10 7.30 10.92 5.57
N ARG A 11 8.53 10.55 5.22
CA ARG A 11 8.85 9.90 3.95
C ARG A 11 9.77 8.74 4.24
N ASP A 12 9.45 7.62 3.64
CA ASP A 12 10.28 6.42 3.75
C ASP A 12 10.19 5.61 2.46
N ARG A 13 11.03 4.58 2.37
CA ARG A 13 11.13 3.69 1.22
C ARG A 13 11.24 2.25 1.68
N LEU A 14 10.37 1.41 1.14
CA LEU A 14 10.43 -0.03 1.27
C LEU A 14 11.08 -0.63 0.00
N GLN A 15 12.01 -1.58 0.19
CA GLN A 15 12.55 -2.40 -0.90
C GLN A 15 11.93 -3.79 -0.82
N PHE A 16 11.58 -4.37 -1.97
CA PHE A 16 11.02 -5.71 -2.07
C PHE A 16 11.47 -6.40 -3.35
N ASP A 17 11.63 -7.71 -3.30
CA ASP A 17 12.07 -8.50 -4.45
C ASP A 17 10.88 -9.11 -5.18
N ILE A 18 10.87 -8.96 -6.51
CA ILE A 18 9.97 -9.72 -7.39
C ILE A 18 10.74 -10.94 -7.88
N THR A 19 10.22 -12.13 -7.61
CA THR A 19 10.82 -13.39 -8.07
C THR A 19 10.87 -13.46 -9.60
N SER A 20 11.69 -14.36 -10.16
CA SER A 20 11.72 -14.60 -11.60
C SER A 20 10.37 -15.05 -12.19
N SER A 21 9.49 -15.63 -11.37
CA SER A 21 8.11 -15.95 -11.74
C SER A 21 7.15 -14.75 -11.73
N GLY A 22 7.60 -13.56 -11.31
CA GLY A 22 6.80 -12.35 -11.22
C GLY A 22 6.04 -12.18 -9.89
N ASN A 23 6.39 -12.95 -8.86
CA ASN A 23 5.64 -12.96 -7.60
C ASN A 23 6.46 -12.35 -6.45
N THR A 24 5.79 -11.68 -5.55
CA THR A 24 6.31 -11.24 -4.25
C THR A 24 5.29 -11.67 -3.20
N ALA A 25 5.71 -12.56 -2.29
CA ALA A 25 4.91 -12.89 -1.11
C ALA A 25 4.68 -11.62 -0.28
N LEU A 26 3.61 -11.60 0.52
CA LEU A 26 3.30 -10.44 1.35
C LEU A 26 4.47 -10.10 2.28
N VAL A 27 5.03 -8.90 2.10
CA VAL A 27 6.12 -8.36 2.93
C VAL A 27 5.70 -7.02 3.53
N TYR A 28 6.30 -6.72 4.68
CA TYR A 28 5.99 -5.50 5.45
C TYR A 28 7.24 -4.68 5.73
N GLY A 29 7.15 -3.38 5.43
CA GLY A 29 7.98 -2.35 6.03
C GLY A 29 7.33 -1.82 7.30
N ARG A 30 8.14 -1.35 8.25
CA ARG A 30 7.65 -0.69 9.48
C ARG A 30 8.14 0.75 9.49
N ILE A 31 7.22 1.68 9.63
CA ILE A 31 7.51 3.09 9.84
C ILE A 31 7.44 3.33 11.35
N ASP A 32 8.59 3.63 11.94
CA ASP A 32 8.74 3.94 13.35
C ASP A 32 8.14 5.32 13.64
N LEU A 33 7.13 5.34 14.53
CA LEU A 33 6.43 6.55 14.95
C LEU A 33 6.68 6.87 16.43
N SER A 34 7.61 6.16 17.08
CA SER A 34 7.85 6.24 18.54
C SER A 34 8.21 7.65 19.05
N ASP A 35 8.81 8.49 18.19
CA ASP A 35 9.08 9.90 18.51
C ASP A 35 7.82 10.78 18.55
N TYR A 36 6.72 10.32 17.93
CA TYR A 36 5.47 11.06 17.76
C TYR A 36 4.29 10.48 18.56
N VAL A 37 4.37 9.22 18.96
CA VAL A 37 3.29 8.51 19.67
C VAL A 37 3.74 8.04 21.05
N SER A 38 2.89 8.23 22.06
CA SER A 38 3.15 7.77 23.42
C SER A 38 1.84 7.53 24.17
N ILE A 39 1.56 6.27 24.46
CA ILE A 39 0.38 5.87 25.25
C ILE A 39 0.44 6.49 26.66
N VAL A 40 1.62 6.53 27.28
CA VAL A 40 1.80 7.07 28.64
C VAL A 40 1.50 8.58 28.70
N LYS A 41 1.78 9.32 27.62
CA LYS A 41 1.58 10.77 27.53
C LYS A 41 0.30 11.16 26.78
N ASN A 42 -0.52 10.19 26.38
CA ASN A 42 -1.71 10.36 25.54
C ASN A 42 -1.41 11.12 24.23
N GLU A 43 -0.28 10.81 23.60
CA GLU A 43 0.18 11.41 22.36
C GLU A 43 0.00 10.40 21.22
N GLY A 44 -0.58 10.87 20.12
CA GLY A 44 -0.76 10.09 18.91
C GLY A 44 -0.70 10.96 17.68
N LEU A 45 -0.85 10.32 16.53
CA LEU A 45 -0.95 10.98 15.24
C LEU A 45 -2.31 10.66 14.62
N ALA A 46 -2.98 11.65 14.06
CA ALA A 46 -4.06 11.44 13.12
C ALA A 46 -3.45 11.39 11.72
N ILE A 47 -3.41 10.21 11.10
CA ILE A 47 -2.96 10.04 9.72
C ILE A 47 -4.03 10.61 8.80
N LYS A 48 -3.69 11.64 8.03
CA LYS A 48 -4.61 12.32 7.13
C LYS A 48 -4.49 11.84 5.71
N GLU A 49 -3.28 11.47 5.31
CA GLU A 49 -3.00 11.08 3.94
C GLU A 49 -1.77 10.18 3.89
N ILE A 50 -1.85 9.12 3.10
CA ILE A 50 -0.71 8.29 2.72
C ILE A 50 -0.68 8.24 1.21
N ARG A 51 0.51 8.39 0.62
CA ARG A 51 0.74 8.27 -0.82
C ARG A 51 1.79 7.22 -1.09
N PHE A 52 1.56 6.48 -2.18
CA PHE A 52 2.45 5.43 -2.65
C PHE A 52 2.96 5.74 -4.04
N GLN A 53 4.24 5.45 -4.27
CA GLN A 53 4.83 5.44 -5.60
C GLN A 53 5.67 4.18 -5.76
N PHE A 54 5.28 3.32 -6.70
CA PHE A 54 6.11 2.20 -7.12
C PHE A 54 7.25 2.72 -8.01
N ARG A 55 8.46 2.23 -7.77
CA ARG A 55 9.68 2.61 -8.50
C ARG A 55 10.52 1.38 -8.80
N ASN A 56 11.15 1.40 -9.96
CA ASN A 56 12.22 0.48 -10.30
C ASN A 56 13.57 1.20 -10.18
N PRO A 57 14.47 0.77 -9.27
CA PRO A 57 15.76 1.43 -9.07
C PRO A 57 16.77 1.15 -10.20
N ASN A 58 16.47 0.18 -11.08
CA ASN A 58 17.39 -0.26 -12.14
C ASN A 58 17.15 0.49 -13.48
N THR A 59 16.22 1.44 -13.52
CA THR A 59 15.88 2.21 -14.72
C THR A 59 15.34 3.59 -14.36
N ASP A 60 15.54 4.56 -15.25
CA ASP A 60 14.94 5.90 -15.13
C ASP A 60 13.49 5.95 -15.65
N LEU A 61 12.98 4.83 -16.19
CA LEU A 61 11.60 4.73 -16.67
C LEU A 61 10.61 4.66 -15.49
N ALA A 62 9.41 5.19 -15.72
CA ALA A 62 8.31 5.01 -14.79
C ALA A 62 7.95 3.52 -14.61
N TRP A 63 7.31 3.19 -13.49
CA TRP A 63 6.83 1.84 -13.24
C TRP A 63 5.94 1.37 -14.42
N PRO A 64 6.18 0.16 -14.98
CA PRO A 64 5.50 -0.31 -16.17
C PRO A 64 3.97 -0.27 -16.04
N THR A 65 3.29 0.27 -17.05
CA THR A 65 1.82 0.15 -17.15
C THR A 65 1.41 -1.30 -17.38
N TRP A 66 2.13 -2.00 -18.26
CA TRP A 66 1.93 -3.42 -18.50
C TRP A 66 2.91 -4.25 -17.68
N MET A 67 2.42 -5.00 -16.71
CA MET A 67 3.28 -5.76 -15.78
C MET A 67 3.44 -7.23 -16.19
N ASN A 68 2.66 -7.72 -17.17
CA ASN A 68 2.82 -9.05 -17.73
C ASN A 68 3.96 -9.09 -18.77
N ASN A 69 4.22 -10.27 -19.35
CA ASN A 69 5.29 -10.48 -20.34
C ASN A 69 4.79 -10.54 -21.80
N GLU A 70 3.48 -10.63 -22.03
CA GLU A 70 2.92 -10.68 -23.38
C GLU A 70 3.07 -9.32 -24.07
N ASP A 71 3.20 -9.34 -25.39
CA ASP A 71 3.08 -8.14 -26.22
C ASP A 71 1.59 -7.80 -26.38
N PRO A 72 1.10 -6.66 -25.83
CA PRO A 72 -0.30 -6.27 -25.93
C PRO A 72 -0.80 -6.09 -27.37
N SER A 73 0.11 -5.84 -28.32
CA SER A 73 -0.23 -5.65 -29.74
C SER A 73 -0.37 -6.97 -30.52
N ALA A 74 0.06 -8.09 -29.92
CA ALA A 74 0.09 -9.41 -30.55
C ALA A 74 -0.63 -10.48 -29.71
N VAL A 75 -1.51 -10.07 -28.80
CA VAL A 75 -2.24 -10.99 -27.91
C VAL A 75 -3.11 -11.96 -28.73
N PRO A 76 -2.88 -13.28 -28.62
CA PRO A 76 -3.73 -14.27 -29.31
C PRO A 76 -5.17 -14.25 -28.79
N ALA A 77 -6.12 -14.49 -29.69
CA ALA A 77 -7.52 -14.69 -29.29
C ALA A 77 -7.62 -15.86 -28.29
N GLY A 78 -8.31 -15.64 -27.17
CA GLY A 78 -8.47 -16.63 -26.10
C GLY A 78 -7.34 -16.69 -25.07
N ALA A 79 -6.31 -15.83 -25.17
CA ALA A 79 -5.35 -15.64 -24.09
C ALA A 79 -6.04 -15.00 -22.87
N VAL A 80 -5.65 -15.43 -21.67
CA VAL A 80 -6.07 -14.82 -20.40
C VAL A 80 -4.82 -14.71 -19.54
N ALA A 81 -4.56 -13.51 -19.04
CA ALA A 81 -3.44 -13.23 -18.17
C ALA A 81 -3.81 -12.10 -17.23
N GLN A 82 -3.27 -12.11 -16.02
CA GLN A 82 -3.44 -11.01 -15.06
C GLN A 82 -2.18 -10.91 -14.23
N ALA A 83 -1.68 -9.69 -14.08
CA ALA A 83 -0.66 -9.32 -13.12
C ALA A 83 -1.18 -8.19 -12.24
N ASP A 84 -0.84 -8.24 -10.96
CA ASP A 84 -1.22 -7.23 -9.98
C ASP A 84 -0.08 -6.93 -9.01
N VAL A 85 -0.03 -5.69 -8.57
CA VAL A 85 0.82 -5.26 -7.45
C VAL A 85 -0.01 -4.36 -6.55
N VAL A 86 0.06 -4.65 -5.26
CA VAL A 86 -0.77 -3.98 -4.25
C VAL A 86 0.12 -3.48 -3.13
N ALA A 87 -0.08 -2.23 -2.74
CA ALA A 87 0.53 -1.61 -1.58
C ALA A 87 -0.56 -1.08 -0.65
N PHE A 88 -0.39 -1.25 0.65
CA PHE A 88 -1.36 -0.80 1.63
C PHE A 88 -0.70 -0.41 2.94
N ALA A 89 -1.39 0.41 3.72
CA ALA A 89 -0.96 0.77 5.08
C ALA A 89 -1.92 0.20 6.11
N THR A 90 -1.38 -0.36 7.18
CA THR A 90 -2.16 -0.94 8.27
C THR A 90 -1.42 -0.86 9.60
N THR A 91 -2.14 -0.95 10.72
CA THR A 91 -1.52 -1.02 12.06
C THR A 91 -1.25 -2.45 12.51
N THR A 92 -1.80 -3.46 11.84
CA THR A 92 -1.63 -4.89 12.19
C THR A 92 -1.27 -5.71 10.95
N ALA A 93 -0.30 -6.61 11.07
CA ALA A 93 0.09 -7.48 9.97
C ALA A 93 -0.99 -8.53 9.69
N TYR A 94 -1.31 -8.72 8.43
CA TYR A 94 -2.17 -9.79 7.94
C TYR A 94 -1.30 -11.01 7.58
N GLU A 95 -1.85 -12.20 7.79
CA GLU A 95 -1.16 -13.44 7.41
C GLU A 95 -1.19 -13.63 5.88
N ASN A 96 -2.35 -13.38 5.24
CA ASN A 96 -2.51 -13.54 3.81
C ASN A 96 -2.90 -12.23 3.12
N ALA A 97 -2.38 -12.05 1.91
CA ALA A 97 -2.72 -10.92 1.04
C ALA A 97 -4.22 -10.87 0.69
N ALA A 98 -4.89 -12.03 0.62
CA ALA A 98 -6.31 -12.15 0.29
C ALA A 98 -7.25 -11.59 1.37
N ASP A 99 -6.76 -11.46 2.61
CA ASP A 99 -7.54 -10.96 3.75
C ASP A 99 -7.55 -9.42 3.80
N VAL A 100 -6.75 -8.77 2.95
CA VAL A 100 -6.59 -7.32 2.91
C VAL A 100 -7.52 -6.71 1.88
N GLY A 101 -8.42 -5.85 2.34
CA GLY A 101 -9.32 -5.08 1.51
C GLY A 101 -9.79 -3.80 2.20
N ILE A 102 -10.57 -2.99 1.48
CA ILE A 102 -11.08 -1.70 2.01
C ILE A 102 -12.04 -1.84 3.19
N ALA A 103 -12.64 -3.03 3.34
CA ALA A 103 -13.52 -3.35 4.46
C ALA A 103 -12.76 -4.04 5.61
N SER A 104 -11.50 -4.41 5.39
CA SER A 104 -10.71 -5.11 6.41
C SER A 104 -10.35 -4.14 7.53
N PRO A 105 -10.39 -4.59 8.80
CA PRO A 105 -10.10 -3.73 9.94
C PRO A 105 -8.68 -3.17 9.86
N ASN A 106 -8.46 -1.97 10.40
CA ASN A 106 -7.13 -1.38 10.49
C ASN A 106 -6.41 -1.13 9.15
N VAL A 107 -7.07 -1.27 8.00
CA VAL A 107 -6.54 -0.83 6.70
C VAL A 107 -6.79 0.67 6.55
N ILE A 108 -5.71 1.43 6.39
CA ILE A 108 -5.74 2.90 6.36
C ILE A 108 -5.84 3.43 4.92
N CYS A 109 -5.15 2.77 4.00
CA CYS A 109 -5.23 3.04 2.57
C CYS A 109 -4.73 1.82 1.78
N ILE A 110 -5.10 1.77 0.50
CA ILE A 110 -4.67 0.73 -0.42
C ILE A 110 -4.53 1.30 -1.83
N ARG A 111 -3.48 0.88 -2.53
CA ARG A 111 -3.27 1.10 -3.96
C ARG A 111 -3.08 -0.24 -4.63
N GLU A 112 -3.82 -0.48 -5.69
CA GLU A 112 -3.74 -1.67 -6.51
C GLU A 112 -3.51 -1.23 -7.96
N ARG A 113 -2.52 -1.83 -8.61
CA ARG A 113 -2.33 -1.72 -10.05
C ARG A 113 -2.54 -3.09 -10.65
N ILE A 114 -3.32 -3.17 -11.71
CA ILE A 114 -3.65 -4.42 -12.41
C ILE A 114 -3.38 -4.23 -13.90
N SER A 115 -2.75 -5.21 -14.52
CA SER A 115 -2.76 -5.37 -15.97
C SER A 115 -3.36 -6.73 -16.32
N SER A 116 -4.31 -6.77 -17.25
CA SER A 116 -4.99 -8.01 -17.59
C SER A 116 -5.29 -8.14 -19.08
N ILE A 117 -5.35 -9.39 -19.54
CA ILE A 117 -5.88 -9.80 -20.83
C ILE A 117 -7.17 -10.53 -20.55
N SER A 118 -8.27 -10.01 -21.08
CA SER A 118 -9.56 -10.72 -21.07
C SER A 118 -9.59 -11.83 -22.11
N GLN A 119 -10.45 -12.84 -21.92
CA GLN A 119 -10.64 -13.94 -22.86
C GLN A 119 -11.03 -13.50 -24.28
N LEU A 120 -11.56 -12.28 -24.42
CA LEU A 120 -11.90 -11.66 -25.71
C LEU A 120 -10.68 -11.03 -26.42
N GLY A 121 -9.48 -11.08 -25.82
CA GLY A 121 -8.23 -10.55 -26.37
C GLY A 121 -8.01 -9.05 -26.10
N TRP A 122 -8.81 -8.43 -25.22
CA TRP A 122 -8.59 -7.04 -24.82
C TRP A 122 -7.59 -6.96 -23.69
N ALA A 123 -6.54 -6.15 -23.87
CA ALA A 123 -5.65 -5.74 -22.81
C ALA A 123 -6.26 -4.55 -22.06
N ASP A 124 -6.27 -4.63 -20.73
CA ASP A 124 -6.75 -3.58 -19.84
C ASP A 124 -5.72 -3.27 -18.75
N TYR A 125 -5.77 -2.05 -18.25
CA TYR A 125 -4.95 -1.58 -17.15
C TYR A 125 -5.79 -0.75 -16.18
N GLU A 126 -5.69 -1.10 -14.91
CA GLU A 126 -6.39 -0.42 -13.83
C GLU A 126 -5.41 0.07 -12.77
N ASP A 127 -5.65 1.28 -12.26
CA ASP A 127 -4.97 1.84 -11.08
C ASP A 127 -6.05 2.30 -10.10
N ARG A 128 -6.21 1.55 -9.02
CA ARG A 128 -7.20 1.81 -7.99
C ARG A 128 -6.47 2.31 -6.77
N PHE A 129 -6.87 3.47 -6.28
CA PHE A 129 -6.33 4.04 -5.05
C PHE A 129 -7.46 4.48 -4.14
N TYR A 130 -7.51 3.89 -2.96
CA TYR A 130 -8.36 4.29 -1.85
C TYR A 130 -7.45 4.88 -0.78
N GLY A 131 -7.42 6.20 -0.72
CA GLY A 131 -6.60 6.94 0.23
C GLY A 131 -7.22 6.98 1.62
N THR A 132 -6.45 7.48 2.57
CA THR A 132 -6.95 7.74 3.92
C THR A 132 -8.21 8.61 3.95
N PRO A 133 -8.35 9.69 3.14
CA PRO A 133 -9.58 10.47 3.11
C PRO A 133 -10.81 9.71 2.60
N ASP A 134 -10.61 8.66 1.80
CA ASP A 134 -11.71 7.85 1.23
C ASP A 134 -12.22 6.83 2.25
N LEU A 135 -11.32 6.22 3.03
CA LEU A 135 -11.64 5.18 4.00
C LEU A 135 -11.90 5.73 5.41
N HIS A 136 -11.18 6.80 5.78
CA HIS A 136 -11.18 7.43 7.10
C HIS A 136 -11.25 8.97 6.93
N PRO A 137 -12.42 9.53 6.59
CA PRO A 137 -12.55 10.95 6.23
C PRO A 137 -12.06 11.94 7.30
N GLU A 138 -12.14 11.56 8.57
CA GLU A 138 -11.70 12.37 9.72
C GLU A 138 -10.21 12.15 10.08
N GLY A 139 -9.51 11.31 9.31
CA GLY A 139 -8.18 10.81 9.63
C GLY A 139 -8.22 9.51 10.45
N TYR A 140 -7.14 8.75 10.39
CA TYR A 140 -6.98 7.51 11.15
C TYR A 140 -6.02 7.76 12.32
N ASP A 141 -6.53 7.67 13.54
CA ASP A 141 -5.71 7.84 14.74
C ASP A 141 -4.75 6.65 14.89
N VAL A 142 -3.49 6.92 15.25
CA VAL A 142 -2.48 5.90 15.57
C VAL A 142 -1.76 6.26 16.87
N VAL A 143 -1.50 5.23 17.68
CA VAL A 143 -0.70 5.30 18.92
C VAL A 143 0.48 4.33 18.90
N THR A 144 0.71 3.71 17.75
CA THR A 144 1.70 2.70 17.46
C THR A 144 2.31 2.97 16.09
N ASP A 145 3.35 2.20 15.77
CA ASP A 145 3.96 2.22 14.46
C ASP A 145 3.00 1.77 13.36
N LEU A 146 3.36 2.15 12.14
CA LEU A 146 2.60 1.83 10.94
C LEU A 146 3.33 0.75 10.13
N LEU A 147 2.57 -0.19 9.60
CA LEU A 147 3.05 -1.21 8.68
C LEU A 147 2.66 -0.86 7.26
N ILE A 148 3.61 -0.97 6.35
CA ILE A 148 3.39 -0.83 4.91
C ILE A 148 3.54 -2.20 4.27
N GLY A 149 2.43 -2.77 3.85
CA GLY A 149 2.38 -4.05 3.15
C GLY A 149 2.53 -3.88 1.65
N VAL A 150 3.26 -4.80 1.02
CA VAL A 150 3.32 -4.93 -0.45
C VAL A 150 3.33 -6.40 -0.85
N TYR A 151 2.63 -6.71 -1.94
CA TYR A 151 2.71 -8.00 -2.62
C TYR A 151 2.53 -7.81 -4.13
N ALA A 152 2.96 -8.81 -4.90
CA ALA A 152 2.84 -8.81 -6.35
C ALA A 152 2.54 -10.22 -6.86
N ASN A 153 1.70 -10.32 -7.88
CA ASN A 153 1.35 -11.56 -8.56
C ASN A 153 1.59 -11.43 -10.06
N ASN A 154 2.27 -12.42 -10.64
CA ASN A 154 2.51 -12.55 -12.08
C ASN A 154 3.09 -11.30 -12.80
N CYS A 155 3.81 -10.43 -12.09
CA CYS A 155 4.53 -9.29 -12.67
C CYS A 155 5.76 -9.75 -13.47
N GLN A 156 5.53 -10.39 -14.62
CA GLN A 156 6.54 -11.05 -15.45
C GLN A 156 7.24 -10.12 -16.46
N ASN A 157 6.90 -8.83 -16.49
CA ASN A 157 7.61 -7.84 -17.29
C ASN A 157 9.12 -7.91 -17.03
N SER A 158 9.95 -7.87 -18.07
CA SER A 158 11.40 -8.01 -17.97
C SER A 158 12.10 -6.92 -17.14
N LEU A 159 11.45 -5.77 -16.93
CA LEU A 159 11.91 -4.74 -16.01
C LEU A 159 11.64 -5.06 -14.54
N LEU A 160 10.69 -5.97 -14.26
CA LEU A 160 10.21 -6.29 -12.92
C LEU A 160 10.69 -7.67 -12.45
N ALA A 161 10.46 -8.71 -13.26
CA ALA A 161 10.70 -10.10 -12.88
C ALA A 161 12.17 -10.37 -12.53
N GLY A 162 12.40 -10.96 -11.37
CA GLY A 162 13.74 -11.32 -10.90
C GLY A 162 14.58 -10.13 -10.43
N THR A 163 13.97 -8.98 -10.12
CA THR A 163 14.68 -7.77 -9.71
C THR A 163 14.11 -7.17 -8.42
N THR A 164 14.94 -6.42 -7.71
CA THR A 164 14.53 -5.63 -6.54
C THR A 164 13.82 -4.36 -7.00
N GLN A 165 12.66 -4.10 -6.41
CA GLN A 165 11.82 -2.95 -6.63
C GLN A 165 11.71 -2.11 -5.37
N GLU A 166 11.24 -0.87 -5.51
CA GLU A 166 11.07 0.06 -4.40
C GLU A 166 9.65 0.62 -4.35
N LEU A 167 9.16 0.86 -3.14
CA LEU A 167 7.92 1.56 -2.86
C LEU A 167 8.25 2.78 -2.01
N ASP A 168 8.06 3.97 -2.56
CA ASP A 168 8.09 5.19 -1.75
C ASP A 168 6.76 5.39 -1.06
N VAL A 169 6.87 5.85 0.18
CA VAL A 169 5.74 6.15 1.04
C VAL A 169 5.90 7.59 1.52
N MET A 170 4.84 8.38 1.39
CA MET A 170 4.74 9.69 2.02
C MET A 170 3.50 9.71 2.91
N ILE A 171 3.68 10.06 4.17
CA ILE A 171 2.62 10.15 5.17
C ILE A 171 2.49 11.61 5.58
N ILE A 172 1.26 12.10 5.62
CA ILE A 172 0.90 13.39 6.19
C ILE A 172 0.04 13.11 7.41
N ALA A 173 0.51 13.53 8.57
CA ALA A 173 -0.14 13.29 9.84
C ALA A 173 -0.23 14.57 10.66
N GLU A 174 -1.19 14.61 11.59
CA GLU A 174 -1.36 15.70 12.55
C GLU A 174 -1.18 15.18 13.97
N PRO A 175 -0.32 15.81 14.80
CA PRO A 175 -0.23 15.48 16.21
C PRO A 175 -1.56 15.70 16.92
N LYS A 176 -2.04 14.68 17.62
CA LYS A 176 -3.33 14.70 18.33
C LYS A 176 -3.15 14.18 19.75
N LYS A 177 -3.85 14.81 20.71
CA LYS A 177 -4.02 14.23 22.05
C LYS A 177 -5.10 13.16 21.99
N ILE A 178 -4.74 11.94 22.40
CA ILE A 178 -5.61 10.78 22.33
C ILE A 178 -6.43 10.69 23.61
N THR A 179 -7.74 10.54 23.49
CA THR A 179 -8.63 10.38 24.65
C THR A 179 -8.80 8.90 25.01
N GLN A 180 -9.29 8.62 26.23
CA GLN A 180 -9.61 7.23 26.63
C GLN A 180 -10.67 6.59 25.73
N LYS A 181 -11.58 7.39 25.18
CA LYS A 181 -12.59 6.92 24.24
C LYS A 181 -11.93 6.44 22.94
N ASP A 182 -10.98 7.20 22.42
CA ASP A 182 -10.25 6.86 21.19
C ASP A 182 -9.45 5.56 21.39
N LEU A 183 -8.75 5.42 22.53
CA LEU A 183 -8.05 4.17 22.88
C LEU A 183 -9.00 2.97 22.95
N THR A 184 -10.20 3.16 23.50
CA THR A 184 -11.20 2.09 23.59
C THR A 184 -11.70 1.68 22.21
N GLN A 185 -11.91 2.64 21.31
CA GLN A 185 -12.31 2.38 19.93
C GLN A 185 -11.23 1.62 19.15
N MET A 186 -9.96 2.01 19.29
CA MET A 186 -8.82 1.29 18.69
C MET A 186 -8.75 -0.17 19.16
N LEU A 187 -8.92 -0.42 20.46
CA LEU A 187 -8.91 -1.76 21.01
C LEU A 187 -10.08 -2.61 20.51
N SER A 188 -11.26 -2.01 20.34
CA SER A 188 -12.44 -2.72 19.82
C SER A 188 -12.30 -3.10 18.33
N GLN A 189 -11.64 -2.25 17.53
CA GLN A 189 -11.39 -2.54 16.12
C GLN A 189 -10.33 -3.64 15.92
N ALA A 190 -9.38 -3.77 16.85
CA ALA A 190 -8.38 -4.83 16.82
C ALA A 190 -8.95 -6.24 17.14
N GLN A 191 -10.16 -6.32 17.72
CA GLN A 191 -10.81 -7.59 18.08
C GLN A 191 -11.72 -8.16 16.96
N ASP A 192 -11.94 -7.40 15.88
CA ASP A 192 -12.81 -7.79 14.76
C ASP A 192 -12.03 -8.54 13.64
N LEU A 193 -10.90 -9.14 14.01
CA LEU A 193 -10.03 -9.99 13.17
C LEU A 193 -10.25 -11.47 13.51
#